data_AF-H4F9C8-F1
#
_entry.id   AF-H4F9C8-F1
#
_cell.length_a   1.000
_cell.length_b   1.000
_cell.length_c   1.000
_cell.angle_alpha   90.00
_cell.angle_beta   90.00
_cell.angle_gamma   90.00
#
_symmetry.space_group_name_H-M   'P 1'
#
loop_
_entity.id
_entity.type
_entity.pdbx_description
1 polymer ?
#
loop_
_entity_poly.entity_id
_entity_poly.type
_entity_poly.pdbx_seq_one_letter_code
_entity_poly.pdbx_strand_id
1 'polypeptide(L)' 'MRYRSVRPDDATIREAMKKVASERRRFGYRRIHVMLDRQGIVMNVKKLRRLYREEKLAVRKRGGRKRG' A
#
# COMPACT_ATOMS: atom_id res chain seq x y z
N MET A 1 -12.93 -7.71 -15.05
CA MET A 1 -11.55 -7.77 -15.59
C MET A 1 -10.56 -7.30 -14.52
N ARG A 2 -9.81 -8.20 -13.86
CA ARG A 2 -8.78 -7.79 -12.87
C ARG A 2 -7.49 -7.51 -13.64
N TYR A 3 -7.13 -6.24 -13.77
CA TYR A 3 -5.90 -5.81 -14.41
C TYR A 3 -4.68 -6.34 -13.62
N ARG A 4 -4.09 -7.45 -14.09
CA ARG A 4 -2.90 -8.09 -13.52
C ARG A 4 -1.70 -7.73 -14.39
N SER A 5 -1.22 -6.50 -14.28
CA SER A 5 0.14 -6.18 -14.76
C SER A 5 1.12 -6.74 -13.73
N VAL A 6 1.49 -8.00 -13.90
CA VAL A 6 2.57 -8.64 -13.13
C VAL A 6 3.86 -8.30 -13.86
N ARG A 7 4.34 -7.06 -13.71
CA ARG A 7 5.75 -6.78 -14.01
C ARG A 7 6.58 -7.32 -12.85
N PRO A 8 7.75 -7.95 -13.09
CA PRO A 8 8.57 -8.51 -12.03
C PRO A 8 8.88 -7.48 -10.92
N ASP A 9 9.07 -6.21 -11.28
CA ASP A 9 9.32 -5.12 -10.33
C ASP A 9 8.16 -4.84 -9.37
N ASP A 10 6.92 -5.12 -9.77
CA ASP A 10 5.73 -4.80 -8.97
C ASP A 10 5.57 -5.77 -7.80
N ALA A 11 6.08 -7.01 -7.90
CA ALA A 11 6.01 -7.98 -6.81
C ALA A 11 6.86 -7.54 -5.62
N THR A 12 8.12 -7.16 -5.86
CA THR A 12 9.03 -6.64 -4.84
C THR A 12 8.50 -5.38 -4.19
N ILE A 13 7.93 -4.47 -4.99
CA ILE A 13 7.30 -3.24 -4.49
C ILE A 13 6.08 -3.56 -3.61
N ARG A 14 5.22 -4.50 -4.01
CA ARG A 14 4.05 -4.90 -3.22
C ARG A 14 4.46 -5.48 -1.87
N GLU A 15 5.49 -6.32 -1.84
CA GLU A 15 6.01 -6.88 -0.60
C GLU A 15 6.64 -5.81 0.31
N ALA A 16 7.43 -4.89 -0.23
CA ALA A 16 7.96 -3.75 0.51
C ALA A 16 6.83 -2.86 1.08
N MET A 17 5.79 -2.59 0.27
CA MET A 17 4.60 -1.84 0.71
C MET A 17 3.86 -2.55 1.84
N LYS A 18 3.66 -3.86 1.75
CA LYS A 18 3.03 -4.67 2.81
C LYS A 18 3.83 -4.64 4.09
N LYS A 19 5.16 -4.79 3.99
CA LYS A 19 6.08 -4.75 5.14
C LYS A 19 6.00 -3.39 5.85
N VAL A 20 6.09 -2.28 5.11
CA VAL A 20 5.97 -0.93 5.68
C VAL A 20 4.57 -0.70 6.27
N ALA A 21 3.51 -1.22 5.62
CA ALA A 21 2.15 -1.09 6.11
C ALA A 21 1.87 -1.94 7.36
N SER A 22 2.51 -3.11 7.49
CA SER A 22 2.37 -4.00 8.65
C SER A 22 3.16 -3.49 9.87
N GLU A 23 4.35 -2.93 9.65
CA GLU A 23 5.19 -2.35 10.70
C GLU A 23 4.54 -1.13 11.40
N ARG A 24 3.61 -0.43 10.73
CA ARG A 24 2.91 0.75 11.28
C ARG A 24 1.42 0.77 10.89
N ARG A 25 0.58 0.25 11.80
CA ARG A 25 -0.89 0.02 11.71
C ARG A 25 -1.79 1.15 11.16
N ARG A 26 -1.30 2.37 10.91
CA ARG A 26 -2.12 3.54 10.50
C ARG A 26 -1.50 4.36 9.35
N PHE A 27 -0.55 3.82 8.60
CA PHE A 27 0.05 4.58 7.51
C PHE A 27 -0.86 4.60 6.27
N GLY A 28 -1.23 5.80 5.84
CA GLY A 28 -1.83 6.04 4.52
C GLY A 28 -0.75 6.07 3.44
N TYR A 29 -1.19 6.05 2.18
CA TYR A 29 -0.31 6.00 1.00
C TYR A 29 0.79 7.07 0.99
N ARG A 30 0.53 8.27 1.54
CA ARG A 30 1.54 9.35 1.66
C ARG A 30 2.74 8.97 2.53
N ARG A 31 2.50 8.31 3.67
CA ARG A 31 3.60 7.89 4.56
C ARG A 31 4.34 6.67 4.01
N ILE A 32 3.62 5.76 3.34
CA ILE A 32 4.23 4.63 2.65
C ILE A 32 5.16 5.13 1.54
N HIS A 33 4.74 6.15 0.77
CA HIS A 33 5.57 6.74 -0.28
C HIS A 33 6.90 7.28 0.27
N VAL A 34 6.89 8.05 1.35
CA VAL A 34 8.12 8.56 2.00
C VAL A 34 9.00 7.43 2.55
N MET A 35 8.40 6.37 3.10
CA MET A 35 9.17 5.24 3.62
C MET A 35 9.84 4.42 2.51
N LEU A 36 9.18 4.28 1.37
CA LEU A 36 9.75 3.64 0.20
C LEU A 36 10.87 4.50 -0.42
N ASP A 37 10.67 5.81 -0.46
CA ASP A 37 11.67 6.77 -0.93
C ASP A 37 12.96 6.70 -0.10
N ARG A 38 12.82 6.59 1.24
CA ARG A 38 13.96 6.35 2.16
C ARG A 38 14.67 5.02 1.96
N GLN A 39 14.00 4.03 1.35
CA GLN A 39 14.59 2.74 0.98
C GLN A 39 15.18 2.76 -0.44
N GLY A 40 15.21 3.93 -1.10
CA GLY A 40 15.66 4.08 -2.48
C GLY A 40 14.62 3.64 -3.52
N ILE A 41 13.40 3.29 -3.10
CA ILE A 41 12.33 2.85 -3.99
C ILE A 41 11.50 4.07 -4.40
N VAL A 42 12.01 4.77 -5.42
CA VAL A 42 11.33 5.93 -6.01
C VAL A 42 10.31 5.44 -7.04
N MET A 43 9.03 5.78 -6.84
CA MET A 43 7.99 5.47 -7.82
C MET A 43 6.96 6.60 -7.93
N ASN A 44 6.27 6.64 -9.07
CA ASN A 44 5.18 7.59 -9.28
C ASN A 44 4.04 7.35 -8.27
N VAL A 45 3.58 8.42 -7.63
CA VAL A 45 2.48 8.40 -6.66
C VAL A 45 1.20 7.78 -7.24
N LYS A 46 0.94 7.92 -8.55
CA LYS A 46 -0.19 7.27 -9.23
C LYS A 46 -0.08 5.74 -9.18
N LYS A 47 1.13 5.20 -9.42
CA LYS A 47 1.42 3.76 -9.35
C LYS A 47 1.25 3.25 -7.91
N LEU A 48 1.83 3.96 -6.95
CA LEU A 48 1.69 3.63 -5.52
C LEU A 48 0.23 3.63 -5.07
N ARG A 49 -0.57 4.63 -5.47
CA ARG A 49 -2.00 4.71 -5.12
C ARG A 49 -2.80 3.55 -5.72
N ARG A 50 -2.47 3.12 -6.94
CA ARG A 50 -3.09 1.96 -7.58
C ARG A 50 -2.74 0.67 -6.84
N LEU A 51 -1.45 0.41 -6.60
CA LEU A 51 -0.97 -0.76 -5.86
C LEU A 51 -1.53 -0.81 -4.43
N TYR A 52 -1.60 0.33 -3.74
CA TYR A 52 -2.17 0.45 -2.40
C TYR A 52 -3.64 0.03 -2.34
N ARG A 53 -4.42 0.35 -3.38
CA ARG A 53 -5.82 -0.08 -3.50
C ARG A 53 -5.94 -1.56 -3.86
N GLU A 54 -5.12 -2.05 -4.78
CA GLU A 54 -5.10 -3.45 -5.19
C GLU A 54 -4.71 -4.38 -4.03
N GLU A 55 -3.69 -4.02 -3.26
CA GLU A 55 -3.21 -4.77 -2.10
C GLU A 55 -4.12 -4.59 -0.85
N LYS A 56 -5.23 -3.84 -0.97
CA LYS A 56 -6.16 -3.54 0.12
C LYS A 56 -5.47 -3.01 1.39
N LEU A 57 -4.34 -2.31 1.22
CA LEU A 57 -3.57 -1.70 2.31
C LEU A 57 -4.27 -0.48 2.91
N ALA A 58 -5.38 -0.06 2.33
CA ALA A 58 -6.29 0.91 2.93
C ALA A 58 -6.62 0.47 4.36
N VAL A 59 -6.25 1.30 5.33
CA VAL A 59 -6.61 1.11 6.73
C VAL A 59 -8.13 0.96 6.77
N ARG A 60 -8.60 -0.27 7.01
CA ARG A 60 -10.02 -0.52 7.22
C ARG A 60 -10.43 0.36 8.38
N LYS A 61 -11.33 1.32 8.15
CA LYS A 61 -12.08 1.94 9.25
C LYS A 61 -12.77 0.77 9.93
N ARG A 62 -12.35 0.44 11.16
CA ARG A 62 -13.07 -0.51 12.01
C ARG A 62 -14.50 0.00 12.00
N GLY A 63 -15.43 -0.79 11.45
CA GLY A 63 -16.84 -0.43 11.42
C GLY A 63 -17.22 0.01 12.83
N GLY A 64 -17.89 1.17 12.92
CA GLY A 64 -18.49 1.59 14.19
C GLY A 64 -19.24 0.40 14.74
N ARG A 65 -18.85 -0.02 15.95
CA ARG A 65 -19.53 -1.05 16.72
C ARG A 65 -21.03 -0.78 16.61
N LYS A 66 -21.80 -1.66 15.96
CA LYS A 66 -23.25 -1.71 16.22
C LYS A 66 -23.38 -2.02 17.71
N ARG A 67 -23.68 -0.97 18.48
CA ARG A 67 -24.36 -1.11 19.77
C ARG A 67 -25.84 -1.05 19.41
N GLY A 68 -26.57 -2.09 19.76
CA GLY A 68 -27.94 -2.34 19.35
C GLY A 68 -28.13 -3.83 19.26
#